data_AF-A0A6N7W6L3-F1
#
_entry.id   AF-A0A6N7W6L3-F1
#
_cell.length_a   1.000
_cell.length_b   1.000
_cell.length_c   1.000
_cell.angle_alpha   90.00
_cell.angle_beta   90.00
_cell.angle_gamma   90.00
#
_symmetry.space_group_name_H-M   'P 1'
#
loop_
_entity.id
_entity.type
_entity.pdbx_description
1 polymer ?
#
loop_
_entity_poly.entity_id
_entity_poly.type
_entity_poly.pdbx_seq_one_letter_code
_entity_poly.pdbx_strand_id
1 'polypeptide(L)'
;METRCVSIGGLGHELGIALDRENAAKHLRNSLEAVENADTVVIGSSVFRGSYSGLFKYFFDLVGVSSLANTSVFLAAAGSSERHAVMIEAHLRTLFAFFWHIPPLPVFLPQVGILVGRTSSI
;
A
#
# COMPACT_ATOMS: atom_id res chain seq x y z
N MET A 1 2.76 20.36 1.05
CA MET A 1 2.37 18.93 1.04
C MET A 1 3.18 18.23 2.10
N GLU A 2 2.55 17.81 3.19
CA GLU A 2 3.22 16.98 4.21
C GLU A 2 3.36 15.56 3.66
N THR A 3 4.50 14.92 3.88
CA THR A 3 4.74 13.56 3.38
C THR A 3 5.13 12.68 4.55
N ARG A 4 4.40 11.57 4.71
CA ARG A 4 4.68 10.57 5.75
C ARG A 4 4.92 9.22 5.09
N CYS A 5 6.03 8.58 5.46
CA CYS A 5 6.36 7.23 5.02
C CYS A 5 5.96 6.22 6.09
N VAL A 6 5.11 5.26 5.73
CA VAL A 6 4.74 4.13 6.59
C VAL A 6 5.43 2.88 6.05
N SER A 7 6.44 2.40 6.78
CA SER A 7 7.14 1.16 6.44
C SER A 7 6.51 -0.03 7.16
N ILE A 8 5.94 -0.97 6.39
CA ILE A 8 5.38 -2.21 6.95
C ILE A 8 6.43 -3.02 7.72
N GLY A 9 7.68 -3.02 7.26
CA GLY A 9 8.78 -3.66 7.97
C GLY A 9 9.06 -3.06 9.34
N GLY A 10 8.84 -1.75 9.51
CA GLY A 10 8.94 -1.05 10.79
C GLY A 10 7.76 -1.30 11.74
N LEU A 11 6.66 -1.86 11.24
CA LEU A 11 5.46 -2.17 12.02
C LEU A 11 5.32 -3.66 12.38
N GLY A 12 6.26 -4.51 11.96
CA GLY A 12 6.13 -5.96 12.05
C GLY A 12 5.85 -6.51 13.46
N HIS A 13 6.48 -5.94 14.50
CA HIS A 13 6.23 -6.34 15.88
C HIS A 13 4.81 -5.96 16.34
N GLU A 14 4.37 -4.73 16.05
CA GLU A 14 3.04 -4.25 16.44
C GLU A 14 1.92 -4.99 15.70
N LEU A 15 2.13 -5.25 14.41
CA LEU A 15 1.23 -6.07 13.58
C LEU A 15 1.21 -7.54 14.03
N GLY A 16 2.30 -8.07 14.58
CA GLY A 16 2.34 -9.46 15.07
C GLY A 16 1.55 -9.69 16.35
N ILE A 17 1.21 -8.64 17.09
CA ILE A 17 0.56 -8.72 18.41
C ILE A 17 -0.88 -8.18 18.36
N ALA A 18 -1.13 -7.12 17.57
CA ALA A 18 -2.48 -6.62 17.39
C ALA A 18 -3.30 -7.67 16.62
N LEU A 19 -4.36 -8.21 17.23
CA LEU A 19 -5.31 -9.11 16.56
C LEU A 19 -6.47 -8.36 15.89
N ASP A 20 -6.67 -7.11 16.33
CA ASP A 20 -7.68 -6.19 15.85
C ASP A 20 -7.17 -4.75 16.06
N ARG A 21 -7.98 -3.79 15.61
CA ARG A 21 -7.64 -2.37 15.69
C ARG A 21 -7.68 -1.81 17.12
N GLU A 22 -8.48 -2.38 18.00
CA GLU A 22 -8.62 -1.92 19.39
C GLU A 22 -7.34 -2.19 20.19
N ASN A 23 -6.71 -3.33 19.90
CA ASN A 23 -5.46 -3.76 20.52
C ASN A 23 -4.20 -3.23 19.81
N ALA A 24 -4.36 -2.38 18.79
CA ALA A 24 -3.23 -1.81 18.07
C ALA A 24 -2.45 -0.80 18.93
N ALA A 25 -1.12 -0.97 18.98
CA ALA A 25 -0.23 -0.02 19.63
C ALA A 25 -0.35 1.37 18.99
N LYS A 26 -0.01 2.41 19.75
CA LYS A 26 -0.18 3.82 19.33
C LYS A 26 0.50 4.11 17.99
N HIS A 27 1.67 3.53 17.73
CA HIS A 27 2.40 3.80 16.49
C HIS A 27 1.73 3.16 15.26
N LEU A 28 1.23 1.93 15.36
CA LEU A 28 0.38 1.28 14.36
C LEU A 28 -0.91 2.06 14.13
N ARG A 29 -1.61 2.46 15.18
CA ARG A 29 -2.83 3.29 15.07
C ARG A 29 -2.58 4.60 14.34
N ASN A 30 -1.53 5.33 14.72
CA ASN A 30 -1.15 6.58 14.07
C ASN A 30 -0.77 6.38 12.59
N SER A 31 -0.28 5.19 12.22
CA SER A 31 0.05 4.85 10.84
C SER A 31 -1.19 4.51 10.03
N LEU A 32 -2.16 3.79 10.62
CA LEU A 32 -3.47 3.54 10.01
C LEU A 32 -4.22 4.86 9.79
N GLU A 33 -4.32 5.70 10.83
CA GLU A 33 -4.98 7.01 10.75
C GLU A 33 -4.32 7.92 9.70
N ALA A 34 -3.00 7.87 9.53
CA ALA A 34 -2.32 8.64 8.49
C ALA A 34 -2.69 8.20 7.08
N VAL A 35 -2.89 6.90 6.84
CA VAL A 35 -3.32 6.37 5.55
C VAL A 35 -4.79 6.72 5.28
N GLU A 36 -5.65 6.60 6.29
CA GLU A 36 -7.09 6.85 6.18
C GLU A 36 -7.44 8.33 5.98
N ASN A 37 -6.60 9.26 6.48
CA ASN A 37 -6.82 10.70 6.34
C ASN A 37 -6.02 11.33 5.18
N ALA A 38 -5.37 10.51 4.34
CA ALA A 38 -4.57 11.03 3.24
C ALA A 38 -5.42 11.40 2.02
N ASP A 39 -5.15 12.56 1.42
CA ASP A 39 -5.70 12.94 0.11
C ASP A 39 -5.10 12.09 -1.02
N THR A 40 -3.86 11.62 -0.84
CA THR A 40 -3.11 10.83 -1.83
C THR A 40 -2.20 9.83 -1.13
N VAL A 41 -2.19 8.59 -1.61
CA VAL A 41 -1.36 7.50 -1.09
C VAL A 41 -0.62 6.80 -2.23
N VAL A 42 0.68 6.59 -2.06
CA VAL A 42 1.49 5.73 -2.95
C VAL A 42 1.77 4.43 -2.23
N ILE A 43 1.28 3.33 -2.80
CA ILE A 43 1.37 1.99 -2.24
C ILE A 43 2.49 1.24 -2.92
N GLY A 44 3.52 0.89 -2.15
CA GLY A 44 4.62 0.05 -2.62
C GLY A 44 4.59 -1.32 -1.94
N SER A 45 4.67 -2.41 -2.72
CA SER A 45 4.94 -3.73 -2.18
C SER A 45 6.04 -4.47 -2.94
N SER A 46 6.94 -5.13 -2.22
CA SER A 46 7.77 -6.17 -2.82
C SER A 46 6.92 -7.40 -3.18
N VAL A 47 7.33 -8.14 -4.21
CA VAL A 47 6.73 -9.44 -4.52
C VAL A 47 7.24 -10.49 -3.54
N PHE A 48 6.33 -11.08 -2.76
CA PHE A 48 6.58 -12.20 -1.87
C PHE A 48 5.68 -13.37 -2.26
N ARG A 49 6.28 -14.51 -2.64
CA ARG A 49 5.55 -15.73 -3.08
C ARG A 49 4.48 -15.47 -4.16
N GLY A 50 4.79 -14.58 -5.12
CA GLY A 50 3.88 -14.22 -6.22
C GLY A 50 2.85 -13.13 -5.90
N SER A 51 2.81 -12.62 -4.66
CA SER A 51 1.85 -11.60 -4.21
C SER A 51 2.55 -10.53 -3.36
N TYR A 52 1.79 -9.77 -2.55
CA TYR A 52 2.32 -8.94 -1.47
C TYR A 52 2.60 -9.77 -0.21
N SER A 53 3.29 -9.19 0.78
CA SER A 53 3.54 -9.88 2.06
C SER A 53 2.25 -10.03 2.88
N GLY A 54 2.21 -11.04 3.76
CA GLY A 54 1.09 -11.22 4.69
C GLY A 54 0.92 -10.03 5.65
N LEU A 55 2.03 -9.43 6.12
CA LEU A 55 1.99 -8.23 6.96
C LEU A 55 1.42 -7.01 6.22
N PHE A 56 1.72 -6.88 4.93
CA PHE A 56 1.13 -5.81 4.10
C PHE A 56 -0.39 -5.99 4.01
N LYS A 57 -0.85 -7.21 3.70
CA LYS A 57 -2.28 -7.52 3.65
C LYS A 57 -2.94 -7.27 5.01
N TYR A 58 -2.30 -7.72 6.07
CA TYR A 58 -2.83 -7.58 7.42
C TYR A 58 -2.95 -6.12 7.85
N PHE A 59 -1.99 -5.26 7.48
CA PHE A 59 -2.12 -3.82 7.69
C PHE A 59 -3.39 -3.26 7.01
N PHE A 60 -3.66 -3.63 5.76
CA PHE A 60 -4.88 -3.20 5.05
C PHE A 60 -6.17 -3.85 5.58
N ASP A 61 -6.08 -5.01 6.22
CA ASP A 61 -7.24 -5.62 6.92
C ASP A 61 -7.70 -4.80 8.14
N LEU A 62 -6.80 -3.97 8.69
CA LEU A 62 -7.11 -3.04 9.79
C LEU A 62 -7.58 -1.66 9.31
N VAL A 63 -7.48 -1.37 8.01
CA VAL A 63 -7.90 -0.10 7.41
C VAL A 63 -9.40 -0.16 7.11
N GLY A 64 -10.13 0.91 7.45
CA GLY A 64 -11.58 0.96 7.19
C GLY A 64 -11.91 0.84 5.69
N VAL A 65 -12.88 0.00 5.33
CA VAL A 65 -13.24 -0.30 3.92
C VAL A 65 -13.58 0.95 3.10
N SER A 66 -14.22 1.95 3.70
CA SER A 66 -14.61 3.19 3.04
C SER A 66 -13.56 4.30 3.13
N SER A 67 -12.47 4.09 3.88
CA SER A 67 -11.53 5.17 4.23
C SER A 67 -10.80 5.75 3.03
N LEU A 68 -10.59 4.97 1.96
CA LEU A 68 -9.87 5.40 0.76
C LEU A 68 -10.80 5.79 -0.40
N ALA A 69 -12.11 5.88 -0.17
CA ALA A 69 -13.08 6.14 -1.24
C ALA A 69 -12.84 7.48 -1.96
N ASN A 70 -12.33 8.49 -1.24
CA ASN A 70 -12.02 9.81 -1.78
C ASN A 70 -10.50 10.07 -1.91
N THR A 71 -9.68 9.04 -1.69
CA THR A 71 -8.21 9.15 -1.72
C THR A 71 -7.68 8.77 -3.10
N SER A 72 -6.74 9.54 -3.65
CA SER A 72 -6.02 9.13 -4.86
C SER A 72 -4.97 8.07 -4.54
N VAL A 73 -5.13 6.83 -5.04
CA VAL A 73 -4.22 5.71 -4.72
C VAL A 73 -3.36 5.34 -5.91
N PHE A 74 -2.04 5.43 -5.79
CA PHE A 74 -1.10 4.97 -6.81
C PHE A 74 -0.47 3.65 -6.38
N LEU A 75 -0.48 2.64 -7.25
CA LEU A 75 0.09 1.33 -6.95
C LEU A 75 1.46 1.16 -7.61
N ALA A 76 2.40 0.66 -6.81
CA ALA A 76 3.73 0.28 -7.23
C ALA A 76 4.09 -1.10 -6.65
N ALA A 77 4.76 -1.92 -7.45
CA ALA A 77 5.35 -3.17 -6.96
C ALA A 77 6.77 -3.37 -7.50
N ALA A 78 7.61 -4.01 -6.68
CA ALA A 78 8.97 -4.37 -7.05
C ALA A 78 9.18 -5.89 -6.92
N GLY A 79 9.68 -6.54 -7.98
CA GLY A 79 10.03 -7.97 -7.98
C GLY A 79 11.46 -8.19 -8.44
N SER A 80 11.93 -9.44 -8.49
CA SER A 80 13.23 -9.80 -9.07
C SER A 80 13.16 -10.14 -10.57
N SER A 81 11.96 -10.12 -11.15
CA SER A 81 11.69 -10.47 -12.55
C SER A 81 10.34 -9.92 -12.99
N GLU A 82 10.23 -9.55 -14.27
CA GLU A 82 8.97 -9.17 -14.93
C GLU A 82 7.89 -10.25 -14.90
N ARG A 83 8.27 -11.52 -14.69
CA ARG A 83 7.30 -12.63 -14.53
C ARG A 83 6.30 -12.39 -13.40
N HIS A 84 6.62 -11.50 -12.46
CA HIS A 84 5.74 -11.13 -11.36
C HIS A 84 4.94 -9.84 -11.61
N ALA A 85 5.05 -9.20 -12.78
CA ALA A 85 4.31 -7.97 -13.07
C ALA A 85 2.79 -8.14 -12.94
N VAL A 86 2.27 -9.35 -13.22
CA VAL A 86 0.86 -9.70 -13.05
C VAL A 86 0.36 -9.56 -11.61
N MET A 87 1.25 -9.55 -10.61
CA MET A 87 0.90 -9.34 -9.19
C MET A 87 0.17 -8.02 -8.96
N ILE A 88 0.52 -6.99 -9.72
CA ILE A 88 -0.15 -5.69 -9.63
C ILE A 88 -1.64 -5.82 -9.96
N GLU A 89 -1.96 -6.40 -11.11
CA GLU A 89 -3.36 -6.54 -11.56
C GLU A 89 -4.10 -7.61 -10.74
N ALA A 90 -3.48 -8.76 -10.50
CA ALA A 90 -4.14 -9.90 -9.87
C ALA A 90 -4.28 -9.79 -8.34
N HIS A 91 -3.43 -8.98 -7.67
CA HIS A 91 -3.43 -8.89 -6.22
C HIS A 91 -3.62 -7.47 -5.70
N LEU A 92 -2.77 -6.51 -6.10
CA LEU A 92 -2.89 -5.14 -5.59
C LEU A 92 -4.18 -4.48 -6.07
N ARG A 93 -4.46 -4.50 -7.37
CA ARG A 93 -5.67 -3.87 -7.90
C ARG A 93 -6.94 -4.51 -7.35
N THR A 94 -6.96 -5.83 -7.16
CA THR A 94 -8.06 -6.53 -6.49
C THR A 94 -8.23 -6.10 -5.03
N LEU A 95 -7.13 -5.93 -4.28
CA LEU A 95 -7.20 -5.43 -2.91
C LEU A 95 -7.78 -4.02 -2.85
N PHE A 96 -7.32 -3.11 -3.72
CA PHE A 96 -7.79 -1.72 -3.69
C PHE A 96 -9.17 -1.51 -4.31
N ALA A 97 -9.63 -2.41 -5.18
CA ALA A 97 -11.02 -2.45 -5.62
C ALA A 97 -11.98 -2.67 -4.44
N PHE A 98 -11.54 -3.35 -3.37
CA PHE A 98 -12.33 -3.52 -2.14
C PHE A 98 -12.56 -2.21 -1.40
N PHE A 99 -11.63 -1.24 -1.52
CA PHE A 99 -11.76 0.09 -0.91
C PHE A 99 -12.55 1.09 -1.79
N TRP A 100 -13.41 0.56 -2.68
CA TRP A 100 -14.11 1.31 -3.73
C TRP A 100 -13.21 2.15 -4.63
N HIS A 101 -11.94 1.75 -4.76
CA HIS A 101 -10.97 2.48 -5.55
C HIS A 101 -10.57 1.70 -6.79
N ILE A 102 -10.63 2.35 -7.95
CA ILE A 102 -10.00 1.85 -9.18
C ILE A 102 -8.75 2.68 -9.39
N PRO A 103 -7.58 2.21 -8.90
CA PRO A 103 -6.36 2.99 -9.01
C PRO A 103 -6.00 3.23 -10.50
N PRO A 104 -5.40 4.40 -10.82
CA PRO A 104 -4.84 4.69 -12.14
C PRO A 104 -3.74 3.68 -12.52
N LEU A 105 -3.24 3.79 -13.75
CA LEU A 105 -2.24 2.89 -14.34
C LEU A 105 -1.11 2.59 -13.33
N PRO A 106 -1.03 1.33 -12.86
CA PRO A 106 -0.08 0.96 -11.83
C PRO A 106 1.32 0.75 -12.42
N VAL A 107 2.36 0.85 -11.59
CA VAL A 107 3.75 0.75 -12.04
C VAL A 107 4.47 -0.46 -11.45
N PHE A 108 5.09 -1.27 -12.30
CA PHE A 108 5.94 -2.39 -11.88
C PHE A 108 7.42 -2.07 -12.10
N LEU A 109 8.25 -2.39 -11.11
CA LEU A 109 9.70 -2.30 -11.19
C LEU A 109 10.32 -3.70 -11.12
N PRO A 110 11.02 -4.17 -12.17
CA PRO A 110 11.66 -5.49 -12.19
C PRO A 110 12.90 -5.58 -11.28
N GLN A 111 13.39 -4.44 -10.78
CA GLN A 111 14.43 -4.31 -9.75
C GLN A 111 14.21 -3.00 -8.96
N VAL A 112 14.82 -2.86 -7.76
CA VAL A 112 14.79 -1.60 -7.00
C VAL A 112 15.35 -0.47 -7.88
N GLY A 113 14.56 0.57 -8.11
CA GLY A 113 14.90 1.67 -9.02
C GLY A 113 14.10 2.93 -8.73
N ILE A 114 14.40 4.00 -9.46
CA ILE A 114 13.77 5.32 -9.32
C ILE A 114 12.90 5.58 -10.55
N LEU A 115 11.64 5.97 -10.33
CA LEU A 115 10.74 6.46 -11.39
C LEU A 115 10.80 7.99 -11.39
N VAL A 116 11.13 8.57 -12.55
CA VAL A 116 11.17 10.02 -12.74
C VAL A 116 10.04 10.43 -13.69
N GLY A 117 9.04 11.13 -13.17
CA GLY A 117 7.96 11.73 -13.95
C GLY A 117 8.09 13.26 -13.96
N ARG A 118 7.71 13.91 -15.05
CA ARG A 118 7.50 15.38 -15.10
C ARG A 118 6.02 15.63 -15.26
N THR A 119 5.44 16.44 -14.37
CA THR A 119 4.07 16.94 -14.53
C THR A 119 4.14 18.30 -15.20
N SER A 120 3.68 18.40 -16.45
CA SER A 120 3.44 19.69 -17.08
C SER A 120 2.19 20.30 -16.45
N SER A 121 2.34 21.34 -15.63
CA SER A 121 1.19 22.15 -15.21
C SER A 121 0.65 22.89 -16.44
N ILE A 122 -0.63 22.68 -16.73
CA ILE A 122 -1.44 23.57 -17.58
C ILE A 122 -2.12 24.56 -16.63
#